data_AF-A0A8J5MJI7-F1
#
_entry.id   AF-A0A8J5MJI7-F1
#
_cell.length_a   1.000
_cell.length_b   1.000
_cell.length_c   1.000
_cell.angle_alpha   90.00
_cell.angle_beta   90.00
_cell.angle_gamma   90.00
#
_symmetry.space_group_name_H-M   'P 1'
#
loop_
_entity.id
_entity.type
_entity.pdbx_description
1 polymer ?
#
loop_
_entity_poly.entity_id
_entity_poly.type
_entity_poly.pdbx_seq_one_letter_code
_entity_poly.pdbx_strand_id
1 'polypeptide(L)'
;MEAGWRLWEAIWRLYGGCGGSAEGAAAGDLPRMLVAVLVILLLALLYKVTQRPSGFPPGVWGWPIVGYVPPRDVPLAQHLNTLRKKFGDIFTSLTTATLTCSSARSYSVDDKEILEFFKMVSVNFDIIQGPAALLDLYPWLIHIMPTFLKNSWMRVNQLDESRERIHSLLKDIIDDHCKTLDTDNPRDYIDVYLTEHLKDDTHLPALGHQDILTNTEYINLLANLSDLFVAGSETTSSTLRWACLYLALHPEVQTKIQKEIDSVVPRDTLPSLEHKEEFVDNFGVV
;
A
#
# COMPACT_ATOMS: atom_id res chain seq x y z
N MET A 1 -20.91 28.46 -9.19
CA MET A 1 -21.33 28.69 -10.60
C MET A 1 -20.49 29.76 -11.29
N GLU A 2 -20.00 30.80 -10.60
CA GLU A 2 -19.21 31.89 -11.20
C GLU A 2 -17.81 31.48 -11.70
N ALA A 3 -17.16 30.50 -11.08
CA ALA A 3 -15.82 30.05 -11.51
C ALA A 3 -15.82 29.35 -12.89
N GLY A 4 -16.91 28.64 -13.23
CA GLY A 4 -17.07 28.01 -14.54
C GLY A 4 -17.31 29.02 -15.67
N TRP A 5 -18.02 30.12 -15.37
CA TRP A 5 -18.26 31.20 -16.33
C TRP A 5 -16.98 31.95 -16.69
N ARG A 6 -16.10 32.20 -15.71
CA ARG A 6 -14.81 32.88 -15.95
C ARG A 6 -13.83 32.00 -16.74
N LEU A 7 -13.87 30.69 -16.53
CA LEU A 7 -13.10 29.75 -17.34
C LEU A 7 -13.63 29.69 -18.79
N TRP A 8 -14.95 29.74 -18.97
CA TRP A 8 -15.58 29.80 -20.28
C TRP A 8 -15.25 31.11 -21.05
N GLU A 9 -15.26 32.26 -20.38
CA GLU A 9 -14.82 33.53 -20.99
C GLU A 9 -13.32 33.57 -21.30
N ALA A 10 -12.48 32.98 -20.45
CA ALA A 10 -11.04 32.88 -20.70
C ALA A 10 -10.74 32.00 -21.93
N ILE A 11 -11.45 30.89 -22.08
CA ILE A 11 -11.37 30.02 -23.26
C ILE A 11 -11.90 30.76 -24.50
N TRP A 12 -13.02 31.48 -24.41
CA TRP A 12 -13.58 32.26 -25.51
C TRP A 12 -12.63 33.36 -26.01
N ARG A 13 -11.89 34.01 -25.10
CA ARG A 13 -10.88 35.02 -25.44
C ARG A 13 -9.60 34.43 -26.05
N LEU A 14 -9.19 33.24 -25.62
CA LEU A 14 -8.05 32.51 -26.21
C LEU A 14 -8.33 32.02 -27.64
N TYR A 15 -9.61 31.82 -27.99
CA TYR A 15 -10.04 31.40 -29.32
C TYR A 15 -10.42 32.53 -30.29
N GLY A 16 -10.14 33.80 -29.92
CA GLY A 16 -10.18 34.93 -30.84
C GLY A 16 -11.59 35.52 -31.03
N GLY A 17 -11.92 36.48 -30.16
CA GLY A 17 -13.07 37.37 -30.37
C GLY A 17 -12.71 38.61 -31.21
N CYS A 18 -13.51 38.83 -32.26
CA CYS A 18 -13.68 40.02 -33.11
C CYS A 18 -12.71 40.28 -34.28
N GLY A 19 -13.29 40.24 -35.49
CA GLY A 19 -13.39 41.42 -36.35
C GLY A 19 -12.14 41.83 -37.12
N GLY A 20 -11.98 41.31 -38.34
CA GLY A 20 -10.97 41.74 -39.31
C GLY A 20 -11.24 41.07 -40.66
N SER A 21 -10.98 41.78 -41.74
CA SER A 21 -11.46 41.54 -43.10
C SER A 21 -11.25 40.14 -43.68
N ALA A 22 -12.17 39.76 -44.57
CA ALA A 22 -12.04 38.64 -45.49
C ALA A 22 -10.75 38.76 -46.31
N GLU A 23 -9.76 37.92 -46.02
CA GLU A 23 -8.73 37.39 -46.94
C GLU A 23 -7.70 36.59 -46.11
N GLY A 24 -7.69 35.26 -46.23
CA GLY A 24 -6.64 34.41 -45.62
C GLY A 24 -7.09 33.21 -44.77
N ALA A 25 -8.27 32.64 -44.97
CA ALA A 25 -8.75 31.47 -44.22
C ALA A 25 -8.46 30.15 -44.97
N ALA A 26 -7.23 29.62 -44.88
CA ALA A 26 -6.99 28.23 -45.30
C ALA A 26 -5.77 27.52 -44.66
N ALA A 27 -4.78 28.22 -44.12
CA ALA A 27 -3.50 27.58 -43.76
C ALA A 27 -3.22 27.42 -42.25
N GLY A 28 -3.98 28.07 -41.35
CA GLY A 28 -3.69 28.11 -39.91
C GLY A 28 -4.40 27.06 -39.04
N ASP A 29 -5.48 26.45 -39.52
CA ASP A 29 -6.36 25.62 -38.70
C ASP A 29 -6.14 24.10 -38.85
N LEU A 30 -5.24 23.69 -39.74
CA LEU A 30 -4.97 22.28 -40.01
C LEU A 30 -4.55 21.49 -38.75
N PRO A 31 -3.65 21.98 -37.87
CA PRO A 31 -3.28 21.27 -36.64
C PRO A 31 -4.45 21.15 -35.66
N ARG A 32 -5.29 22.18 -35.57
CA ARG A 32 -6.45 22.21 -34.66
C ARG A 32 -7.55 21.27 -35.14
N MET A 33 -7.79 21.22 -36.45
CA MET A 33 -8.73 20.27 -37.04
C MET A 33 -8.25 18.83 -36.91
N LEU A 34 -6.95 18.56 -37.08
CA LEU A 34 -6.38 17.24 -36.86
C LEU A 34 -6.55 16.77 -35.40
N VAL A 35 -6.30 17.65 -34.42
CA VAL A 35 -6.53 17.34 -33.00
C VAL A 35 -8.01 17.07 -32.73
N ALA A 36 -8.92 17.90 -33.26
CA ALA A 36 -10.36 17.69 -33.09
C ALA A 36 -10.83 16.36 -33.69
N VAL A 37 -10.34 16.01 -34.88
CA VAL A 37 -10.64 14.73 -35.54
C VAL A 37 -10.09 13.55 -34.72
N LEU A 38 -8.87 13.64 -34.20
CA LEU A 38 -8.30 12.61 -33.34
C LEU A 38 -9.10 12.42 -32.05
N VAL A 39 -9.56 13.50 -31.42
CA VAL A 39 -10.41 13.44 -30.22
C VAL A 39 -11.76 12.80 -30.55
N ILE A 40 -12.38 13.16 -31.67
CA ILE A 40 -13.66 12.57 -32.10
C ILE A 40 -13.49 11.08 -32.40
N LEU A 41 -12.41 10.68 -33.10
CA LEU A 41 -12.10 9.29 -33.38
C LEU A 41 -11.83 8.50 -32.09
N LEU A 42 -11.12 9.08 -31.13
CA LEU A 42 -10.88 8.49 -29.82
C LEU A 42 -12.20 8.30 -29.06
N LEU A 43 -13.06 9.31 -29.01
CA LEU A 43 -14.37 9.23 -28.38
C LEU A 43 -15.29 8.20 -29.06
N ALA A 44 -15.25 8.11 -30.39
CA ALA A 44 -16.01 7.12 -31.15
C ALA A 44 -15.48 5.69 -30.95
N LEU A 45 -14.16 5.53 -30.83
CA LEU A 45 -13.52 4.25 -30.48
C LEU A 45 -13.89 3.84 -29.07
N LEU A 46 -13.78 4.75 -28.09
CA LEU A 46 -14.19 4.52 -26.70
C LEU A 46 -15.68 4.19 -26.60
N TYR A 47 -16.54 4.87 -27.38
CA TYR A 47 -17.96 4.56 -27.47
C TYR A 47 -18.19 3.15 -28.04
N LYS A 48 -17.51 2.76 -29.13
CA LYS A 48 -17.60 1.40 -29.67
C LYS A 48 -17.08 0.32 -28.71
N VAL A 49 -15.98 0.58 -28.01
CA VAL A 49 -15.38 -0.36 -27.04
C VAL A 49 -16.26 -0.50 -25.78
N THR A 50 -17.01 0.54 -25.43
CA THR A 50 -17.96 0.51 -24.30
C THR A 50 -19.35 -0.01 -24.67
N GLN A 51 -19.66 -0.16 -25.95
CA GLN A 51 -20.89 -0.81 -26.38
C GLN A 51 -20.83 -2.30 -26.04
N ARG A 52 -21.77 -2.72 -25.20
CA ARG A 52 -21.91 -4.13 -24.82
C ARG A 52 -22.46 -4.94 -26.00
N PRO A 53 -21.94 -6.15 -26.26
CA PRO A 53 -22.49 -7.04 -27.27
C PRO A 53 -23.99 -7.32 -27.03
N SER A 54 -24.75 -7.50 -28.11
CA SER A 54 -26.18 -7.80 -28.00
C SER A 54 -26.40 -9.14 -27.27
N GLY A 55 -27.20 -9.13 -26.21
CA GLY A 55 -27.52 -10.32 -25.40
C GLY A 55 -26.91 -10.34 -24.00
N PHE A 56 -26.10 -9.34 -23.62
CA PHE A 56 -25.61 -9.20 -22.24
C PHE A 56 -26.67 -8.60 -21.31
N PRO A 57 -26.76 -9.05 -20.04
CA PRO A 57 -27.67 -8.46 -19.06
C PRO A 57 -27.34 -6.99 -18.80
N PRO A 58 -28.34 -6.14 -18.49
CA PRO A 58 -28.10 -4.75 -18.10
C PRO A 58 -27.26 -4.75 -16.82
N GLY A 59 -26.09 -4.12 -16.87
CA GLY A 59 -25.21 -3.97 -15.72
C GLY A 59 -24.81 -2.52 -15.56
N VAL A 60 -24.31 -2.18 -14.38
CA VAL A 60 -23.94 -0.80 -14.01
C VAL A 60 -22.98 -0.16 -15.01
N TRP A 61 -23.21 1.12 -15.31
CA TRP A 61 -22.40 1.90 -16.24
C TRP A 61 -21.00 2.13 -15.67
N GLY A 62 -19.96 1.92 -16.48
CA GLY A 62 -18.56 2.12 -16.12
C GLY A 62 -17.86 3.02 -17.13
N TRP A 63 -16.82 3.72 -16.69
CA TRP A 63 -16.04 4.60 -17.56
C TRP A 63 -15.21 3.79 -18.58
N PRO A 64 -15.02 4.28 -19.81
CA PRO A 64 -14.38 3.53 -20.91
C PRO A 64 -13.00 2.93 -20.62
N ILE A 65 -12.23 3.53 -19.71
CA ILE A 65 -10.86 3.10 -19.37
C ILE A 65 -10.77 2.58 -17.93
N VAL A 66 -11.55 3.18 -17.02
CA VAL A 66 -11.47 2.89 -15.57
C VAL A 66 -12.44 1.79 -15.15
N GLY A 67 -13.42 1.44 -15.98
CA GLY A 67 -14.47 0.50 -15.64
C GLY A 67 -15.46 1.07 -14.62
N TYR A 68 -16.16 0.19 -13.90
CA TYR A 68 -17.03 0.58 -12.79
C TYR A 68 -16.17 0.83 -11.55
N VAL A 69 -16.12 2.07 -11.09
CA VAL A 69 -15.53 2.42 -9.79
C VAL A 69 -16.61 2.22 -8.74
N PRO A 70 -16.53 1.19 -7.88
CA PRO A 70 -17.52 1.00 -6.84
C PRO A 70 -17.54 2.22 -5.89
N PRO A 71 -18.71 2.67 -5.42
CA PRO A 71 -18.80 3.71 -4.42
C PRO A 71 -17.97 3.31 -3.19
N ARG A 72 -17.19 4.26 -2.66
CA ARG A 72 -16.20 4.08 -1.58
C ARG A 72 -16.83 3.84 -0.20
N ASP A 73 -18.09 3.40 -0.18
CA ASP A 73 -18.96 3.39 0.98
C ASP A 73 -19.22 1.94 1.40
N VAL A 74 -18.14 1.23 1.76
CA VAL A 74 -18.29 0.00 2.53
C VAL A 74 -18.42 0.42 4.00
N PRO A 75 -19.55 0.16 4.69
CA PRO A 75 -19.78 0.55 6.08
C PRO A 75 -18.83 -0.13 7.08
N LEU A 76 -17.92 -0.97 6.59
CA LEU A 76 -16.84 -1.63 7.31
C LEU A 76 -15.99 -0.63 8.12
N ALA A 77 -15.62 0.52 7.54
CA ALA A 77 -14.82 1.52 8.25
C ALA A 77 -15.57 2.14 9.46
N GLN A 78 -16.89 2.30 9.36
CA GLN A 78 -17.72 2.79 10.47
C GLN A 78 -17.92 1.71 11.54
N HIS A 79 -18.15 0.46 11.12
CA HIS A 79 -18.33 -0.66 12.04
C HIS A 79 -17.04 -0.92 12.84
N LEU A 80 -15.89 -0.88 12.18
CA LEU A 80 -14.58 -1.03 12.82
C LEU A 80 -14.22 0.14 13.72
N ASN A 81 -14.59 1.38 13.35
CA ASN A 81 -14.47 2.53 14.25
C ASN A 81 -15.32 2.37 15.51
N THR A 82 -16.50 1.75 15.39
CA THR A 82 -17.39 1.47 16.52
C THR A 82 -16.80 0.38 17.42
N LEU A 83 -16.21 -0.67 16.84
CA LEU A 83 -15.49 -1.71 17.57
C LEU A 83 -14.23 -1.17 18.26
N ARG A 84 -13.44 -0.32 17.59
CA ARG A 84 -12.29 0.38 18.18
C ARG A 84 -12.70 1.20 19.41
N LYS A 85 -13.78 1.98 19.32
CA LYS A 85 -14.29 2.77 20.46
C LYS A 85 -14.72 1.89 21.65
N LYS A 86 -15.21 0.68 21.38
CA LYS A 86 -15.76 -0.23 22.39
C LYS A 86 -14.69 -1.09 23.05
N PHE A 87 -13.70 -1.54 22.29
CA PHE A 87 -12.73 -2.54 22.73
C PHE A 87 -11.29 -1.99 22.82
N GLY A 88 -11.05 -0.73 22.44
CA GLY A 88 -9.72 -0.11 22.44
C GLY A 88 -8.90 -0.47 21.20
N ASP A 89 -7.65 -0.03 21.16
CA ASP A 89 -6.70 -0.23 20.05
C ASP A 89 -6.10 -1.65 20.01
N ILE A 90 -6.95 -2.67 20.19
CA ILE A 90 -6.57 -4.09 20.12
C ILE A 90 -5.88 -4.42 18.79
N PHE A 91 -6.24 -3.72 17.71
CA PHE A 91 -5.66 -3.89 16.37
C PHE A 91 -4.21 -3.42 16.25
N THR A 92 -3.77 -2.48 17.09
CA THR A 92 -2.41 -1.93 17.06
C THR A 92 -1.41 -2.82 17.80
N SER A 93 -1.90 -3.66 18.72
CA SER A 93 -1.05 -4.53 19.56
C SER A 93 -0.46 -5.75 18.84
N LEU A 94 -1.03 -6.20 17.71
CA LEU A 94 -0.50 -7.37 16.98
C LEU A 94 0.42 -6.99 15.81
N THR A 95 0.30 -5.78 15.27
CA THR A 95 1.25 -5.29 14.25
C THR A 95 2.62 -4.98 14.84
N THR A 96 2.67 -4.57 16.11
CA THR A 96 3.91 -4.42 16.87
C THR A 96 4.64 -5.76 17.10
N ALA A 97 3.91 -6.88 17.17
CA ALA A 97 4.52 -8.21 17.34
C ALA A 97 5.35 -8.63 16.11
N THR A 98 4.86 -8.36 14.90
CA THR A 98 5.64 -8.60 13.68
C THR A 98 6.90 -7.72 13.63
N LEU A 99 6.78 -6.46 14.07
CA LEU A 99 7.91 -5.54 14.11
C LEU A 99 8.98 -5.97 15.14
N THR A 100 8.53 -6.57 16.24
CA THR A 100 9.39 -7.11 17.31
C THR A 100 10.21 -8.30 16.83
N CYS A 101 9.63 -9.18 16.00
CA CYS A 101 10.33 -10.37 15.49
C CYS A 101 11.50 -10.06 14.53
N SER A 102 11.48 -8.90 13.85
CA SER A 102 12.48 -8.56 12.82
C SER A 102 13.44 -7.42 13.20
N SER A 103 13.20 -6.69 14.29
CA SER A 103 14.13 -5.65 14.78
C SER A 103 14.47 -5.74 16.26
N ALA A 104 13.98 -6.78 16.95
CA ALA A 104 14.05 -6.95 18.40
C ALA A 104 13.57 -5.72 19.22
N ARG A 105 12.86 -4.77 18.61
CA ARG A 105 12.28 -3.59 19.26
C ARG A 105 10.80 -3.77 19.47
N SER A 106 10.38 -3.74 20.73
CA SER A 106 8.97 -3.59 21.09
C SER A 106 8.62 -2.11 21.11
N TYR A 107 7.55 -1.75 20.41
CA TYR A 107 7.05 -0.38 20.36
C TYR A 107 5.72 -0.26 21.08
N SER A 108 5.47 0.91 21.65
CA SER A 108 4.18 1.17 22.29
C SER A 108 3.08 1.33 21.24
N VAL A 109 1.83 1.07 21.62
CA VAL A 109 0.66 1.28 20.76
C VAL A 109 0.54 2.73 20.28
N ASP A 110 0.99 3.69 21.10
CA ASP A 110 0.94 5.14 20.83
C ASP A 110 2.26 5.67 20.24
N ASP A 111 3.17 4.77 19.81
CA ASP A 111 4.45 5.17 19.26
C ASP A 111 4.26 5.87 17.91
N LYS A 112 4.67 7.15 17.86
CA LYS A 112 4.51 7.99 16.68
C LYS A 112 5.30 7.47 15.48
N GLU A 113 6.47 6.87 15.71
CA GLU A 113 7.35 6.37 14.65
C GLU A 113 6.69 5.21 13.92
N ILE A 114 6.11 4.26 14.66
CA ILE A 114 5.34 3.14 14.10
C ILE A 114 4.07 3.62 13.41
N LEU A 115 3.31 4.52 14.04
CA LEU A 115 2.06 5.01 13.46
C LEU A 115 2.32 5.74 12.13
N GLU A 116 3.43 6.48 12.05
CA GLU A 116 3.89 7.09 10.81
C GLU A 116 4.31 6.02 9.78
N PHE A 117 5.04 4.98 10.19
CA PHE A 117 5.38 3.84 9.35
C PHE A 117 4.14 3.17 8.72
N PHE A 118 3.16 2.78 9.52
CA PHE A 118 1.93 2.15 8.99
C PHE A 118 1.13 3.07 8.08
N LYS A 119 1.09 4.37 8.40
CA LYS A 119 0.46 5.36 7.52
C LYS A 119 1.16 5.41 6.16
N MET A 120 2.49 5.38 6.13
CA MET A 120 3.26 5.35 4.87
C MET A 120 3.02 4.06 4.09
N VAL A 121 3.04 2.90 4.75
CA VAL A 121 2.76 1.60 4.11
C VAL A 121 1.38 1.60 3.47
N SER A 122 0.35 2.04 4.20
CA SER A 122 -1.02 2.12 3.68
C SER A 122 -1.13 3.08 2.48
N VAL A 123 -0.47 4.25 2.54
CA VAL A 123 -0.42 5.20 1.42
C VAL A 123 0.29 4.60 0.20
N ASN A 124 1.38 3.88 0.40
CA ASN A 124 2.10 3.21 -0.68
C ASN A 124 1.22 2.16 -1.36
N PHE A 125 0.52 1.33 -0.59
CA PHE A 125 -0.44 0.35 -1.12
C PHE A 125 -1.56 1.01 -1.94
N ASP A 126 -2.16 2.09 -1.43
CA ASP A 126 -3.21 2.86 -2.12
C ASP A 126 -2.72 3.43 -3.46
N ILE A 127 -1.46 3.84 -3.52
CA ILE A 127 -0.87 4.39 -4.75
C ILE A 127 -0.53 3.28 -5.73
N ILE A 128 0.18 2.23 -5.27
CA ILE A 128 0.66 1.11 -6.09
C ILE A 128 -0.52 0.34 -6.69
N GLN A 129 -1.52 -0.01 -5.88
CA GLN A 129 -2.72 -0.71 -6.36
C GLN A 129 -3.72 0.22 -7.07
N GLY A 130 -3.52 1.54 -6.94
CA GLY A 130 -4.38 2.56 -7.52
C GLY A 130 -3.78 3.15 -8.79
N PRO A 131 -3.56 4.48 -8.85
CA PRO A 131 -3.12 5.16 -10.07
C PRO A 131 -1.79 4.65 -10.65
N ALA A 132 -0.86 4.18 -9.80
CA ALA A 132 0.46 3.75 -10.25
C ALA A 132 0.45 2.35 -10.89
N ALA A 133 -0.58 1.52 -10.67
CA ALA A 133 -0.74 0.21 -11.30
C ALA A 133 -0.72 0.28 -12.84
N LEU A 134 -1.09 1.43 -13.41
CA LEU A 134 -1.01 1.63 -14.86
C LEU A 134 0.43 1.60 -15.38
N LEU A 135 1.42 1.96 -14.56
CA LEU A 135 2.83 1.86 -14.92
C LEU A 135 3.28 0.40 -15.02
N ASP A 136 2.74 -0.48 -14.18
CA ASP A 136 3.03 -1.92 -14.22
C ASP A 136 2.39 -2.58 -15.45
N LEU A 137 1.16 -2.17 -15.78
CA LEU A 137 0.45 -2.67 -16.96
C LEU A 137 1.03 -2.12 -18.26
N TYR A 138 1.54 -0.88 -18.24
CA TYR A 138 2.05 -0.18 -19.41
C TYR A 138 3.37 0.56 -19.09
N PRO A 139 4.50 -0.17 -19.02
CA PRO A 139 5.80 0.41 -18.63
C PRO A 139 6.24 1.61 -19.49
N TRP A 140 5.85 1.64 -20.77
CA TRP A 140 6.18 2.74 -21.68
C TRP A 140 5.56 4.10 -21.27
N LEU A 141 4.51 4.11 -20.43
CA LEU A 141 3.92 5.34 -19.90
C LEU A 141 4.94 6.17 -19.11
N ILE A 142 5.95 5.54 -18.49
CA ILE A 142 6.99 6.27 -17.76
C ILE A 142 7.79 7.20 -18.66
N HIS A 143 7.96 6.88 -19.94
CA HIS A 143 8.77 7.68 -20.86
C HIS A 143 7.99 8.81 -21.53
N ILE A 144 6.67 8.65 -21.67
CA ILE A 144 5.82 9.59 -22.43
C ILE A 144 5.08 10.56 -21.50
N MET A 145 4.85 10.17 -20.25
CA MET A 145 3.97 10.91 -19.36
C MET A 145 4.62 12.16 -18.76
N PRO A 146 3.96 13.33 -18.86
CA PRO A 146 4.41 14.56 -18.22
C PRO A 146 4.60 14.44 -16.71
N THR A 147 5.61 15.14 -16.17
CA THR A 147 5.95 15.11 -14.73
C THR A 147 4.78 15.53 -13.82
N PHE A 148 3.92 16.45 -14.28
CA PHE A 148 2.75 16.85 -13.50
C PHE A 148 1.73 15.72 -13.32
N LEU A 149 1.60 14.82 -14.30
CA LEU A 149 0.71 13.64 -14.19
C LEU A 149 1.31 12.62 -13.24
N LYS A 150 2.63 12.37 -13.32
CA LYS A 150 3.37 11.53 -12.35
C LYS A 150 3.19 11.99 -10.91
N ASN A 151 3.34 13.29 -10.67
CA ASN A 151 3.33 13.84 -9.32
C ASN A 151 1.91 14.10 -8.78
N SER A 152 1.01 14.67 -9.59
CA SER A 152 -0.36 14.97 -9.10
C SER A 152 -1.31 13.77 -9.18
N TRP A 153 -1.25 12.98 -10.24
CA TRP A 153 -2.22 11.90 -10.44
C TRP A 153 -1.72 10.56 -9.87
N MET A 154 -0.46 10.18 -10.14
CA MET A 154 0.14 8.97 -9.54
C MET A 154 0.78 9.17 -8.19
N ARG A 155 0.92 10.41 -7.71
CA ARG A 155 1.52 10.70 -6.39
C ARG A 155 2.91 10.07 -6.22
N VAL A 156 3.69 9.98 -7.31
CA VAL A 156 5.04 9.35 -7.29
C VAL A 156 5.96 10.03 -6.29
N ASN A 157 5.86 11.35 -6.13
CA ASN A 157 6.61 12.09 -5.10
C ASN A 157 6.32 11.62 -3.66
N GLN A 158 5.12 11.13 -3.39
CA GLN A 158 4.76 10.60 -2.06
C GLN A 158 5.33 9.19 -1.86
N LEU A 159 5.43 8.39 -2.93
CA LEU A 159 6.15 7.12 -2.88
C LEU A 159 7.63 7.34 -2.60
N ASP A 160 8.25 8.32 -3.28
CA ASP A 160 9.66 8.66 -3.08
C ASP A 160 9.92 9.14 -1.65
N GLU A 161 9.08 10.06 -1.12
CA GLU A 161 9.21 10.52 0.28
C GLU A 161 9.02 9.38 1.28
N SER A 162 8.04 8.50 1.05
CA SER A 162 7.79 7.36 1.93
C SER A 162 8.95 6.36 1.88
N ARG A 163 9.54 6.15 0.70
CA ARG A 163 10.72 5.28 0.53
C ARG A 163 11.91 5.83 1.31
N GLU A 164 12.22 7.12 1.17
CA GLU A 164 13.33 7.76 1.90
C GLU A 164 13.16 7.64 3.42
N ARG A 165 11.94 7.85 3.93
CA ARG A 165 11.64 7.69 5.36
C ARG A 165 11.79 6.24 5.84
N ILE A 166 11.22 5.27 5.13
CA ILE A 166 11.36 3.84 5.47
C ILE A 166 12.84 3.44 5.46
N HIS A 167 13.59 3.86 4.43
CA HIS A 167 15.02 3.62 4.35
C HIS A 167 15.78 4.23 5.53
N SER A 168 15.45 5.46 5.94
CA SER A 168 16.08 6.10 7.10
C SER A 168 15.84 5.32 8.39
N LEU A 169 14.60 4.90 8.64
CA LEU A 169 14.24 4.12 9.84
C LEU A 169 15.00 2.80 9.91
N LEU A 170 15.02 2.07 8.79
CA LEU A 170 15.72 0.78 8.72
C LEU A 170 17.23 0.94 8.81
N LYS A 171 17.78 2.00 8.22
CA LYS A 171 19.20 2.32 8.35
C LYS A 171 19.60 2.52 9.80
N ASP A 172 18.83 3.31 10.56
CA ASP A 172 19.14 3.57 11.98
C ASP A 172 19.09 2.27 12.80
N ILE A 173 18.13 1.38 12.49
CA ILE A 173 18.06 0.05 13.10
C ILE A 173 19.29 -0.80 12.74
N ILE A 174 19.68 -0.87 11.47
CA ILE A 174 20.86 -1.64 11.03
C ILE A 174 22.13 -1.08 11.69
N ASP A 175 22.28 0.24 11.73
CA ASP A 175 23.44 0.91 12.35
C ASP A 175 23.58 0.55 13.83
N ASP A 176 22.46 0.46 14.55
CA ASP A 176 22.49 0.04 15.95
C ASP A 176 22.82 -1.44 16.13
N HIS A 177 22.38 -2.31 15.20
CA HIS A 177 22.77 -3.72 15.21
C HIS A 177 24.26 -3.88 14.95
N CYS A 178 24.83 -3.18 13.96
CA CYS A 178 26.27 -3.20 13.68
C CYS A 178 27.12 -2.78 14.89
N LYS A 179 26.67 -1.78 15.67
CA LYS A 179 27.40 -1.32 16.88
C LYS A 179 27.34 -2.30 18.05
N THR A 180 26.28 -3.10 18.12
CA THR A 180 25.97 -3.98 19.26
C THR A 180 26.03 -5.45 18.90
N LEU A 181 26.63 -5.77 17.74
CA LEU A 181 26.68 -7.11 17.18
C LEU A 181 27.51 -8.03 18.08
N ASP A 182 26.90 -9.14 18.46
CA ASP A 182 27.53 -10.26 19.14
C ASP A 182 27.35 -11.51 18.28
N THR A 183 28.45 -11.98 17.68
CA THR A 183 28.43 -13.11 16.74
C THR A 183 28.08 -14.45 17.41
N ASP A 184 28.31 -14.56 18.72
CA ASP A 184 28.04 -15.78 19.47
C ASP A 184 26.59 -15.86 19.94
N ASN A 185 25.88 -14.73 19.97
CA ASN A 185 24.50 -14.63 20.45
C ASN A 185 23.66 -13.67 19.58
N PRO A 186 23.31 -14.08 18.33
CA PRO A 186 22.53 -13.24 17.43
C PRO A 186 21.10 -13.03 17.96
N ARG A 187 20.65 -11.77 18.01
CA ARG A 187 19.35 -11.40 18.59
C ARG A 187 18.19 -11.58 17.61
N ASP A 188 18.43 -11.30 16.33
CA ASP A 188 17.40 -11.32 15.30
C ASP A 188 17.97 -11.57 13.90
N TYR A 189 17.11 -11.44 12.90
CA TYR A 189 17.46 -11.61 11.48
C TYR A 189 18.63 -10.71 11.04
N ILE A 190 18.75 -9.49 11.57
CA ILE A 190 19.80 -8.54 11.20
C ILE A 190 21.14 -9.06 11.70
N ASP A 191 21.24 -9.47 12.96
CA ASP A 191 22.49 -10.02 13.52
C ASP A 191 22.90 -11.31 12.82
N VAL A 192 21.95 -12.19 12.49
CA VAL A 192 22.24 -13.41 11.72
C VAL A 192 22.78 -13.07 10.34
N TYR A 193 22.15 -12.11 9.65
CA TYR A 193 22.60 -11.67 8.33
C TYR A 193 24.01 -11.08 8.38
N LEU A 194 24.29 -10.19 9.34
CA LEU A 194 25.60 -9.57 9.53
C LEU A 194 26.67 -10.61 9.88
N THR A 195 26.35 -11.54 10.80
CA THR A 195 27.27 -12.61 11.22
C THR A 195 27.65 -13.53 10.07
N GLU A 196 26.71 -13.84 9.17
CA GLU A 196 27.01 -14.67 8.00
C GLU A 196 27.96 -13.98 7.03
N HIS A 197 27.83 -12.66 6.82
CA HIS A 197 28.73 -11.90 5.93
C HIS A 197 30.11 -11.62 6.56
N LEU A 198 30.21 -11.64 7.90
CA LEU A 198 31.50 -11.58 8.60
C LEU A 198 32.32 -12.87 8.47
N LYS A 199 31.71 -14.01 8.12
CA LYS A 199 32.43 -15.27 7.89
C LYS A 199 33.17 -15.29 6.56
N ASP A 200 32.82 -14.41 5.62
CA ASP A 200 33.56 -14.25 4.39
C ASP A 200 34.83 -13.42 4.66
N ASP A 201 36.01 -14.02 4.43
CA ASP A 201 37.34 -13.46 4.68
C ASP A 201 37.65 -12.16 3.91
N THR A 202 36.71 -11.64 3.12
CA THR A 202 36.81 -10.39 2.37
C THR A 202 36.48 -9.15 3.19
N HIS A 203 35.85 -9.29 4.36
CA HIS A 203 35.34 -8.16 5.16
C HIS A 203 36.12 -7.97 6.47
N LEU A 204 36.42 -6.71 6.80
CA LEU A 204 37.17 -6.34 8.01
C LEU A 204 36.22 -6.19 9.20
N PRO A 205 36.65 -6.51 10.44
CA PRO A 205 35.85 -6.21 11.62
C PRO A 205 35.96 -4.71 11.94
N ALA A 206 34.93 -3.90 11.61
CA ALA A 206 34.82 -2.50 12.08
C ALA A 206 33.38 -1.94 12.18
N LEU A 207 33.29 -0.83 12.91
CA LEU A 207 32.19 -0.19 13.66
C LEU A 207 30.97 0.35 12.87
N GLY A 208 30.65 -0.18 11.69
CA GLY A 208 29.49 0.28 10.92
C GLY A 208 29.13 -0.61 9.73
N HIS A 209 27.92 -0.41 9.17
CA HIS A 209 27.44 -1.22 8.04
C HIS A 209 28.36 -1.17 6.81
N GLN A 210 29.08 -0.06 6.59
CA GLN A 210 30.01 0.10 5.46
C GLN A 210 31.29 -0.74 5.59
N ASP A 211 31.62 -1.16 6.81
CA ASP A 211 32.79 -1.98 7.09
C ASP A 211 32.46 -3.48 7.01
N ILE A 212 31.22 -3.83 7.34
CA ILE A 212 30.72 -5.21 7.40
C ILE A 212 30.14 -5.67 6.05
N LEU A 213 29.45 -4.80 5.33
CA LEU A 213 28.71 -5.13 4.12
C LEU A 213 29.20 -4.33 2.92
N THR A 214 29.23 -4.96 1.74
CA THR A 214 29.30 -4.21 0.48
C THR A 214 28.04 -3.36 0.29
N ASN A 215 28.11 -2.34 -0.57
CA ASN A 215 26.95 -1.52 -0.90
C ASN A 215 25.76 -2.38 -1.39
N THR A 216 26.05 -3.41 -2.19
CA THR A 216 25.02 -4.33 -2.69
C THR A 216 24.38 -5.15 -1.56
N GLU A 217 25.17 -5.69 -0.65
CA GLU A 217 24.66 -6.46 0.50
C GLU A 217 23.84 -5.58 1.44
N TYR A 218 24.29 -4.35 1.70
CA TYR A 218 23.53 -3.40 2.49
C TYR A 218 22.17 -3.05 1.84
N ILE A 219 22.14 -2.82 0.52
CA ILE A 219 20.90 -2.60 -0.22
C ILE A 219 19.99 -3.83 -0.14
N ASN A 220 20.55 -5.05 -0.24
CA ASN A 220 19.78 -6.29 -0.12
C ASN A 220 19.21 -6.45 1.29
N LEU A 221 19.98 -6.17 2.34
CA LEU A 221 19.50 -6.20 3.72
C LEU A 221 18.35 -5.21 3.93
N LEU A 222 18.51 -3.96 3.47
CA LEU A 222 17.45 -2.95 3.52
C LEU A 222 16.18 -3.40 2.78
N ALA A 223 16.32 -3.98 1.60
CA ALA A 223 15.21 -4.46 0.79
C ALA A 223 14.48 -5.63 1.49
N ASN A 224 15.23 -6.61 2.00
CA ASN A 224 14.68 -7.76 2.72
C ASN A 224 13.94 -7.33 3.98
N LEU A 225 14.52 -6.41 4.76
CA LEU A 225 13.86 -5.85 5.94
C LEU A 225 12.57 -5.14 5.54
N SER A 226 12.63 -4.26 4.54
CA SER A 226 11.46 -3.55 4.03
C SER A 226 10.33 -4.52 3.64
N ASP A 227 10.67 -5.60 2.92
CA ASP A 227 9.70 -6.61 2.48
C ASP A 227 9.09 -7.36 3.67
N LEU A 228 9.92 -7.86 4.59
CA LEU A 228 9.46 -8.56 5.80
C LEU A 228 8.52 -7.69 6.66
N PHE A 229 8.87 -6.42 6.87
CA PHE A 229 8.04 -5.50 7.64
C PHE A 229 6.70 -5.23 6.95
N VAL A 230 6.74 -4.85 5.67
CA VAL A 230 5.52 -4.48 4.92
C VAL A 230 4.59 -5.68 4.75
N ALA A 231 5.13 -6.82 4.31
CA ALA A 231 4.34 -8.02 4.07
C ALA A 231 3.70 -8.55 5.36
N GLY A 232 4.48 -8.61 6.45
CA GLY A 232 4.01 -9.14 7.72
C GLY A 232 3.03 -8.21 8.46
N SER A 233 3.18 -6.89 8.34
CA SER A 233 2.31 -5.95 9.07
C SER A 233 0.92 -5.83 8.45
N GLU A 234 0.82 -5.63 7.14
CA GLU A 234 -0.45 -5.32 6.48
C GLU A 234 -1.36 -6.55 6.42
N THR A 235 -0.80 -7.70 6.03
CA THR A 235 -1.58 -8.94 5.84
C THR A 235 -2.13 -9.47 7.17
N THR A 236 -1.30 -9.52 8.21
CA THR A 236 -1.69 -10.00 9.54
C THR A 236 -2.71 -9.06 10.18
N SER A 237 -2.50 -7.74 10.10
CA SER A 237 -3.45 -6.73 10.58
C SER A 237 -4.80 -6.87 9.91
N SER A 238 -4.82 -6.97 8.57
CA SER A 238 -6.04 -7.15 7.79
C SER A 238 -6.76 -8.45 8.17
N THR A 239 -6.03 -9.55 8.31
CA THR A 239 -6.57 -10.86 8.69
C THR A 239 -7.24 -10.81 10.06
N LEU A 240 -6.59 -10.22 11.06
CA LEU A 240 -7.14 -10.06 12.41
C LEU A 240 -8.34 -9.12 12.43
N ARG A 241 -8.29 -8.05 11.64
CA ARG A 241 -9.41 -7.11 11.47
C ARG A 241 -10.64 -7.82 10.92
N TRP A 242 -10.47 -8.67 9.91
CA TRP A 242 -11.54 -9.50 9.39
C TRP A 242 -11.98 -10.55 10.40
N ALA A 243 -11.07 -11.24 11.07
CA ALA A 243 -11.40 -12.23 12.10
C ALA A 243 -12.28 -11.60 13.20
N CYS A 244 -11.90 -10.44 13.73
CA CYS A 244 -12.69 -9.73 14.74
C CYS A 244 -14.08 -9.32 14.22
N LEU A 245 -14.17 -8.86 12.96
CA LEU A 245 -15.44 -8.53 12.33
C LEU A 245 -16.34 -9.77 12.23
N TYR A 246 -15.82 -10.88 11.72
CA TYR A 246 -16.58 -12.13 11.58
C TYR A 246 -17.05 -12.64 12.93
N LEU A 247 -16.20 -12.62 13.96
CA LEU A 247 -16.60 -13.00 15.32
C LEU A 247 -17.71 -12.09 15.88
N ALA A 248 -17.64 -10.78 15.64
CA ALA A 248 -18.67 -9.84 16.09
C ALA A 248 -20.02 -10.04 15.36
N LEU A 249 -19.99 -10.47 14.10
CA LEU A 249 -21.19 -10.76 13.30
C LEU A 249 -21.77 -12.16 13.57
N HIS A 250 -20.96 -13.08 14.10
CA HIS A 250 -21.32 -14.48 14.38
C HIS A 250 -21.05 -14.87 15.84
N PRO A 251 -21.86 -14.37 16.81
CA PRO A 251 -21.65 -14.66 18.24
C PRO A 251 -21.69 -16.16 18.58
N GLU A 252 -22.40 -16.97 17.80
CA GLU A 252 -22.45 -18.43 17.92
C GLU A 252 -21.09 -19.06 17.65
N VAL A 253 -20.36 -18.58 16.63
CA VAL A 253 -19.00 -19.03 16.31
C VAL A 253 -18.03 -18.56 17.38
N GLN A 254 -18.13 -17.29 17.80
CA GLN A 254 -17.32 -16.76 18.90
C GLN A 254 -17.48 -17.57 20.19
N THR A 255 -18.72 -17.96 20.54
CA THR A 255 -19.01 -18.79 21.72
C THR A 255 -18.41 -20.20 21.58
N LYS A 256 -18.42 -20.78 20.38
CA LYS A 256 -17.81 -22.10 20.10
C LYS A 256 -16.29 -22.05 20.33
N ILE A 257 -15.61 -21.05 19.77
CA ILE A 257 -14.17 -20.84 19.92
C ILE A 257 -13.80 -20.59 21.38
N GLN A 258 -14.57 -19.80 22.13
CA GLN A 258 -14.32 -19.58 23.56
C GLN A 258 -14.45 -20.86 24.37
N LYS A 259 -15.45 -21.70 24.09
CA LYS A 259 -15.60 -23.00 24.76
C LYS A 259 -14.45 -23.96 24.46
N GLU A 260 -13.94 -23.93 23.24
CA GLU A 260 -12.79 -24.70 22.81
C GLU A 260 -11.52 -24.25 23.56
N ILE A 261 -11.28 -22.95 23.63
CA ILE A 261 -10.18 -22.38 24.43
C ILE A 261 -10.30 -22.79 25.90
N ASP A 262 -11.48 -22.63 26.51
CA ASP A 262 -11.74 -23.02 27.90
C ASP A 262 -11.56 -24.54 28.16
N SER A 263 -11.63 -25.37 27.12
CA SER A 263 -11.49 -26.83 27.23
C SER A 263 -10.04 -27.33 27.16
N VAL A 264 -9.19 -26.60 26.44
CA VAL A 264 -7.77 -26.95 26.23
C VAL A 264 -6.87 -26.16 27.17
N VAL A 265 -7.12 -24.86 27.31
CA VAL A 265 -6.25 -23.95 28.06
C VAL A 265 -6.76 -23.79 29.50
N PRO A 266 -5.94 -24.10 30.53
CA PRO A 266 -6.29 -23.84 31.92
C PRO A 266 -6.61 -22.35 32.15
N ARG A 267 -7.66 -22.07 32.93
CA ARG A 267 -8.19 -20.69 33.14
C ARG A 267 -7.20 -19.71 33.77
N ASP A 268 -6.16 -20.23 34.40
CA ASP A 268 -5.08 -19.53 35.08
C ASP A 268 -3.84 -19.32 34.19
N THR A 269 -3.89 -19.76 32.92
CA THR A 269 -2.78 -19.68 31.97
C THR A 269 -3.20 -19.01 30.65
N LEU A 270 -2.22 -18.41 29.97
CA LEU A 270 -2.44 -17.85 28.63
C LEU A 270 -2.20 -18.93 27.56
N PRO A 271 -2.88 -18.85 26.40
CA PRO A 271 -2.61 -19.75 25.28
C PRO A 271 -1.16 -19.64 24.79
N SER A 272 -0.53 -20.79 24.53
CA SER A 272 0.77 -20.92 23.85
C SER A 272 0.62 -21.63 22.50
N LEU A 273 1.69 -21.64 21.70
CA LEU A 273 1.73 -22.39 20.44
C LEU A 273 1.67 -23.92 20.64
N GLU A 274 2.00 -24.41 21.83
CA GLU A 274 1.97 -25.84 22.16
C GLU A 274 0.55 -26.38 22.13
N HIS A 275 -0.44 -25.58 22.53
CA HIS A 275 -1.86 -25.95 22.49
C HIS A 275 -2.44 -26.04 21.07
N LYS A 276 -1.69 -25.66 20.02
CA LYS A 276 -2.21 -25.54 18.65
C LYS A 276 -2.79 -26.85 18.13
N GLU A 277 -2.13 -27.98 18.40
CA GLU A 277 -2.57 -29.29 17.92
C GLU A 277 -3.83 -29.77 18.68
N GLU A 278 -3.95 -29.39 19.96
CA GLU A 278 -5.08 -29.76 20.83
C GLU A 278 -6.40 -29.07 20.45
N PHE A 279 -6.35 -27.94 19.73
CA PHE A 279 -7.54 -27.26 19.22
C PHE A 279 -8.18 -27.99 18.04
N VAL A 280 -7.48 -28.85 17.29
CA VAL A 280 -8.01 -29.43 16.04
C VAL A 280 -8.97 -30.60 16.29
N ASP A 281 -8.83 -31.29 17.42
CA ASP A 281 -9.50 -32.57 17.65
C ASP A 281 -10.92 -32.46 18.23
N ASN A 282 -11.28 -31.31 18.83
CA ASN A 282 -12.49 -31.24 19.66
C ASN A 282 -13.78 -30.87 18.93
N PHE A 283 -13.71 -30.34 17.70
CA PHE A 283 -14.89 -29.74 17.08
C PHE A 283 -15.21 -30.13 15.63
N GLY A 284 -14.60 -31.21 15.13
CA GLY A 284 -15.01 -31.89 13.90
C GLY A 284 -15.26 -30.94 12.75
N VAL A 285 -14.19 -30.35 12.21
CA VAL A 285 -14.27 -29.60 10.96
C VAL A 285 -14.12 -30.63 9.82
N VAL A 286 -15.20 -30.80 9.06
CA VAL A 286 -15.27 -31.55 7.79
C VAL A 286 -14.35 -30.93 6.75
#